data_AF-A0AAX3MUU5-F1
#
_entry.id   AF-A0AAX3MUU5-F1
#
_cell.length_a   1.000
_cell.length_b   1.000
_cell.length_c   1.000
_cell.angle_alpha   90.00
_cell.angle_beta   90.00
_cell.angle_gamma   90.00
#
_symmetry.space_group_name_H-M   'P 1'
#
loop_
_entity.id
_entity.type
_entity.pdbx_description
1 polymer ?
#
loop_
_entity_poly.entity_id
_entity_poly.type
_entity_poly.pdbx_seq_one_letter_code
_entity_poly.pdbx_strand_id
1 'polypeptide(L)'
;MMRKKWWMVALLAVSLTTLAACGNNPTASPPNSDSEQQTGSETDPQTDDTQGETEPAEPQTPPEESNTTGNGGTSTGGTNGSSSEQAEDVETKEADIQVYYTDPELLEVKSATQTISYKADWSKYEAAFKALQHSDSEELVPLWSEEITINKLEVDGGNITLDLKIPATANLGSSGESFAIDALKQTFFQFEEVESLELLVDGEQKESLMGHVELEHPMTRE
;
A
#
# COMPACT_ATOMS: atom_id res chain seq x y z
N MET A 1 -5.16 -21.90 -43.68
CA MET A 1 -5.83 -21.09 -44.73
C MET A 1 -5.13 -19.72 -44.81
N MET A 2 -5.22 -18.99 -45.92
CA MET A 2 -4.61 -17.64 -46.06
C MET A 2 -5.68 -16.53 -46.03
N ARG A 3 -5.22 -15.27 -45.86
CA ARG A 3 -5.93 -13.97 -46.07
C ARG A 3 -6.73 -13.48 -44.85
N LYS A 4 -6.62 -12.22 -44.39
CA LYS A 4 -5.69 -11.11 -44.75
C LYS A 4 -5.17 -10.46 -43.47
N LYS A 5 -3.95 -9.90 -43.49
CA LYS A 5 -3.61 -8.72 -42.66
C LYS A 5 -4.05 -7.48 -43.44
N TRP A 6 -4.70 -6.52 -42.79
CA TRP A 6 -5.03 -5.21 -43.37
C TRP A 6 -4.08 -4.12 -42.85
N TRP A 7 -4.02 -3.00 -43.58
CA TRP A 7 -2.95 -2.02 -43.46
C TRP A 7 -3.16 -0.98 -42.35
N MET A 8 -2.03 -0.43 -41.90
CA MET A 8 -1.94 0.89 -41.29
C MET A 8 -2.64 1.95 -42.15
N VAL A 9 -3.38 2.86 -41.51
CA VAL A 9 -3.64 4.21 -42.03
C VAL A 9 -3.34 5.19 -40.90
N ALA A 10 -2.17 5.84 -40.95
CA ALA A 10 -1.83 6.90 -40.03
C ALA A 10 -2.59 8.18 -40.39
N LEU A 11 -3.36 8.74 -39.45
CA LEU A 11 -4.16 9.95 -39.67
C LEU A 11 -3.55 11.11 -38.87
N LEU A 12 -2.41 11.62 -39.38
CA LEU A 12 -1.56 12.59 -38.71
C LEU A 12 -2.13 14.02 -38.88
N ALA A 13 -3.13 14.35 -38.06
CA ALA A 13 -3.80 15.65 -38.06
C ALA A 13 -2.98 16.71 -37.31
N VAL A 14 -2.09 17.41 -38.01
CA VAL A 14 -1.33 18.54 -37.45
C VAL A 14 -2.23 19.78 -37.31
N SER A 15 -2.66 20.08 -36.09
CA SER A 15 -3.33 21.35 -35.74
C SER A 15 -2.41 22.23 -34.88
N LEU A 16 -1.62 23.09 -35.53
CA LEU A 16 -0.91 24.17 -34.83
C LEU A 16 -1.91 25.26 -34.41
N THR A 17 -2.07 25.47 -33.09
CA THR A 17 -2.67 26.69 -32.53
C THR A 17 -1.78 27.24 -31.43
N THR A 18 -0.85 28.13 -31.81
CA THR A 18 -0.01 28.87 -30.88
C THR A 18 -0.76 30.06 -30.28
N LEU A 19 -0.93 30.10 -28.97
CA LEU A 19 -1.21 31.33 -28.22
C LEU A 19 -0.26 31.41 -27.03
N ALA A 20 0.66 32.38 -27.08
CA ALA A 20 1.57 32.66 -25.98
C ALA A 20 0.90 33.61 -24.97
N ALA A 21 0.95 33.24 -23.69
CA ALA A 21 0.57 34.09 -22.58
C ALA A 21 1.68 34.04 -21.52
N CYS A 22 2.49 35.11 -21.44
CA CYS A 22 3.56 35.24 -20.45
C CYS A 22 3.37 36.51 -19.63
N GLY A 23 3.63 36.40 -18.33
CA GLY A 23 3.67 37.52 -17.39
C GLY A 23 2.31 37.85 -16.74
N ASN A 24 2.29 38.51 -15.58
CA ASN A 24 3.41 38.85 -14.70
C ASN A 24 2.84 39.21 -13.31
N ASN A 25 3.33 38.60 -12.23
CA ASN A 25 2.93 38.97 -10.87
C ASN A 25 4.17 39.16 -9.97
N PRO A 26 4.36 40.34 -9.33
CA PRO A 26 5.60 40.67 -8.62
C PRO A 26 5.65 40.10 -7.19
N THR A 27 6.87 39.80 -6.73
CA THR A 27 7.20 39.54 -5.33
C THR A 27 7.00 40.79 -4.45
N ALA A 28 6.32 40.64 -3.31
CA ALA A 28 6.44 41.56 -2.18
C ALA A 28 6.00 40.89 -0.85
N SER A 29 6.95 40.36 -0.08
CA SER A 29 6.74 40.02 1.34
C SER A 29 7.19 41.20 2.22
N PRO A 30 6.36 41.69 3.15
CA PRO A 30 6.82 42.53 4.26
C PRO A 30 7.43 41.67 5.39
N PRO A 31 8.48 42.13 6.10
CA PRO A 31 9.06 41.45 7.25
C PRO A 31 8.37 41.78 8.59
N ASN A 32 8.80 41.08 9.65
CA ASN A 32 8.42 41.32 11.05
C ASN A 32 9.12 42.55 11.67
N SER A 33 8.86 42.78 12.97
CA SER A 33 9.51 43.74 13.90
C SER A 33 9.07 45.23 13.77
N ASP A 34 8.89 45.99 14.85
CA ASP A 34 8.95 45.66 16.30
C ASP A 34 8.21 46.66 17.23
N SER A 35 7.89 46.20 18.45
CA SER A 35 7.81 46.92 19.76
C SER A 35 6.87 48.12 20.06
N GLU A 36 6.64 48.27 21.39
CA GLU A 36 5.98 49.34 22.20
C GLU A 36 4.44 49.24 22.42
N GLN A 37 3.81 49.64 23.55
CA GLN A 37 4.19 50.17 24.90
C GLN A 37 2.97 50.02 25.88
N GLN A 38 2.94 50.22 27.21
CA GLN A 38 3.87 50.43 28.36
C GLN A 38 3.11 50.14 29.70
N THR A 39 3.80 49.90 30.85
CA THR A 39 3.43 50.14 32.30
C THR A 39 1.97 50.05 32.85
N GLY A 40 1.69 49.56 34.07
CA GLY A 40 2.54 48.90 35.10
C GLY A 40 2.12 49.15 36.57
N SER A 41 2.66 48.31 37.48
CA SER A 41 2.84 48.49 38.96
C SER A 41 1.72 48.15 39.99
N GLU A 42 2.20 47.94 41.23
CA GLU A 42 1.55 47.65 42.54
C GLU A 42 1.16 46.19 42.87
N THR A 43 1.48 45.56 44.03
CA THR A 43 2.43 45.85 45.15
C THR A 43 2.76 44.54 45.92
N ASP A 44 3.99 44.42 46.46
CA ASP A 44 4.61 43.30 47.25
C ASP A 44 4.32 43.38 48.78
N PRO A 45 4.82 42.52 49.70
CA PRO A 45 5.35 41.13 49.60
C PRO A 45 4.84 40.16 50.72
N GLN A 46 5.27 38.89 50.73
CA GLN A 46 6.05 38.29 51.86
C GLN A 46 6.65 36.90 51.49
N THR A 47 7.80 36.58 52.10
CA THR A 47 8.60 35.34 51.99
C THR A 47 8.14 34.21 52.91
N ASP A 48 8.43 32.96 52.53
CA ASP A 48 9.11 31.96 53.39
C ASP A 48 9.86 30.93 52.51
N ASP A 49 10.60 29.97 53.09
CA ASP A 49 11.81 29.40 52.48
C ASP A 49 11.93 27.85 52.58
N THR A 50 12.99 27.28 51.99
CA THR A 50 13.57 25.94 52.29
C THR A 50 12.81 24.65 51.86
N GLN A 51 13.28 24.10 50.73
CA GLN A 51 13.88 22.76 50.55
C GLN A 51 13.18 21.47 51.06
N GLY A 52 13.06 20.46 50.19
CA GLY A 52 12.58 19.11 50.52
C GLY A 52 13.02 18.04 49.51
N GLU A 53 14.27 17.59 49.62
CA GLU A 53 14.92 16.62 48.71
C GLU A 53 14.74 15.18 49.21
N THR A 54 14.39 14.19 48.36
CA THR A 54 14.42 12.75 48.75
C THR A 54 14.37 11.77 47.55
N GLU A 55 15.54 11.32 47.12
CA GLU A 55 15.80 9.94 46.67
C GLU A 55 16.12 9.07 47.92
N PRO A 56 16.42 7.74 47.85
CA PRO A 56 16.36 6.78 46.73
C PRO A 56 15.61 5.46 47.06
N ALA A 57 15.46 4.54 46.09
CA ALA A 57 15.62 3.07 46.28
C ALA A 57 15.44 2.21 45.00
N GLU A 58 16.52 1.59 44.54
CA GLU A 58 16.57 0.26 43.89
C GLU A 58 17.21 -0.75 44.89
N PRO A 59 17.42 -2.07 44.62
CA PRO A 59 16.99 -2.92 43.48
C PRO A 59 16.29 -4.24 43.92
N GLN A 60 15.60 -4.94 42.99
CA GLN A 60 15.26 -6.38 43.13
C GLN A 60 15.23 -7.11 41.77
N THR A 61 16.00 -8.19 41.64
CA THR A 61 15.95 -9.14 40.51
C THR A 61 15.27 -10.45 40.92
N PRO A 62 14.39 -11.04 40.08
CA PRO A 62 13.97 -12.44 40.19
C PRO A 62 14.92 -13.39 39.44
N PRO A 63 15.05 -14.67 39.86
CA PRO A 63 15.91 -15.67 39.22
C PRO A 63 15.20 -16.49 38.12
N GLU A 64 15.99 -17.26 37.36
CA GLU A 64 15.49 -18.35 36.50
C GLU A 64 14.96 -19.54 37.33
N GLU A 65 13.92 -20.23 36.81
CA GLU A 65 13.75 -21.66 37.05
C GLU A 65 13.52 -22.40 35.72
N SER A 66 14.34 -23.43 35.48
CA SER A 66 14.12 -24.41 34.42
C SER A 66 13.29 -25.57 34.95
N ASN A 67 12.32 -26.06 34.17
CA ASN A 67 11.77 -27.39 34.40
C ASN A 67 11.50 -28.13 33.08
N THR A 68 12.17 -29.27 32.90
CA THR A 68 12.01 -30.17 31.74
C THR A 68 11.81 -31.59 32.26
N THR A 69 10.58 -32.07 32.15
CA THR A 69 10.15 -33.49 32.16
C THR A 69 8.68 -33.47 31.74
N GLY A 70 8.18 -34.30 30.82
CA GLY A 70 8.85 -35.32 30.00
C GLY A 70 7.84 -36.44 29.69
N ASN A 71 7.67 -36.81 28.42
CA ASN A 71 6.76 -37.89 28.04
C ASN A 71 7.29 -38.69 26.83
N GLY A 72 7.84 -39.88 27.08
CA GLY A 72 8.17 -40.84 26.03
C GLY A 72 7.00 -41.79 25.79
N GLY A 73 6.46 -41.81 24.57
CA GLY A 73 5.24 -42.55 24.23
C GLY A 73 5.31 -43.26 22.88
N THR A 74 6.25 -44.20 22.72
CA THR A 74 6.32 -45.03 21.50
C THR A 74 5.14 -45.99 21.43
N SER A 75 4.47 -46.04 20.27
CA SER A 75 3.60 -47.16 19.87
C SER A 75 3.64 -47.31 18.34
N THR A 76 3.49 -48.53 17.86
CA THR A 76 3.96 -48.93 16.52
C THR A 76 2.86 -49.60 15.71
N GLY A 77 2.79 -49.26 14.42
CA GLY A 77 2.19 -50.10 13.37
C GLY A 77 0.72 -49.79 13.08
N GLY A 78 0.43 -49.47 11.81
CA GLY A 78 -0.91 -49.12 11.34
C GLY A 78 -0.94 -48.82 9.85
N THR A 79 -0.53 -49.79 9.01
CA THR A 79 -0.59 -49.68 7.55
C THR A 79 -1.99 -49.33 7.04
N ASN A 80 -2.12 -48.29 6.22
CA ASN A 80 -3.11 -48.30 5.14
C ASN A 80 -2.74 -47.36 3.99
N GLY A 81 -3.35 -47.60 2.82
CA GLY A 81 -3.58 -46.57 1.80
C GLY A 81 -2.36 -45.90 1.17
N SER A 82 -1.67 -46.59 0.26
CA SER A 82 -1.07 -45.89 -0.89
C SER A 82 -2.21 -45.44 -1.81
N SER A 83 -2.90 -44.36 -1.45
CA SER A 83 -3.77 -43.66 -2.38
C SER A 83 -2.87 -43.09 -3.48
N SER A 84 -3.07 -43.52 -4.72
CA SER A 84 -2.46 -42.86 -5.86
C SER A 84 -3.16 -41.52 -6.02
N GLU A 85 -2.56 -40.47 -5.46
CA GLU A 85 -3.04 -39.10 -5.58
C GLU A 85 -3.12 -38.76 -7.07
N GLN A 86 -4.33 -38.83 -7.63
CA GLN A 86 -4.57 -38.45 -9.01
C GLN A 86 -4.46 -36.93 -9.04
N ALA A 87 -3.29 -36.43 -9.41
CA ALA A 87 -3.08 -35.02 -9.66
C ALA A 87 -4.06 -34.56 -10.74
N GLU A 88 -5.15 -33.92 -10.32
CA GLU A 88 -6.07 -33.28 -11.24
C GLU A 88 -5.31 -32.14 -11.92
N ASP A 89 -5.33 -32.15 -13.26
CA ASP A 89 -4.69 -31.12 -14.06
C ASP A 89 -5.55 -29.85 -13.97
N VAL A 90 -5.32 -29.08 -12.89
CA VAL A 90 -6.05 -27.84 -12.64
C VAL A 90 -5.64 -26.83 -13.70
N GLU A 91 -6.48 -26.79 -14.75
CA GLU A 91 -6.36 -25.94 -15.94
C GLU A 91 -6.05 -24.49 -15.54
N THR A 92 -4.93 -23.96 -16.02
CA THR A 92 -4.56 -22.58 -15.80
C THR A 92 -5.41 -21.68 -16.69
N LYS A 93 -6.18 -20.80 -16.07
CA LYS A 93 -6.99 -19.77 -16.71
C LYS A 93 -6.12 -18.55 -17.02
N GLU A 94 -6.46 -17.82 -18.07
CA GLU A 94 -5.84 -16.53 -18.40
C GLU A 94 -6.93 -15.46 -18.54
N ALA A 95 -6.62 -14.22 -18.17
CA ALA A 95 -7.46 -13.06 -18.41
C ALA A 95 -6.63 -11.82 -18.69
N ASP A 96 -7.03 -11.02 -19.69
CA ASP A 96 -6.49 -9.68 -19.90
C ASP A 96 -7.17 -8.71 -18.92
N ILE A 97 -6.37 -7.98 -18.14
CA ILE A 97 -6.81 -7.00 -17.16
C ILE A 97 -6.17 -5.64 -17.41
N GLN A 98 -6.83 -4.57 -16.99
CA GLN A 98 -6.27 -3.23 -16.94
C GLN A 98 -5.47 -3.06 -15.64
N VAL A 99 -4.19 -2.72 -15.75
CA VAL A 99 -3.27 -2.51 -14.63
C VAL A 99 -2.77 -1.06 -14.68
N TYR A 100 -2.53 -0.48 -13.51
CA TYR A 100 -2.32 0.95 -13.34
C TYR A 100 -0.94 1.25 -12.71
N TYR A 101 -0.30 2.29 -13.22
CA TYR A 101 1.10 2.67 -13.00
C TYR A 101 1.21 4.18 -12.84
N THR A 102 2.40 4.71 -12.61
CA THR A 102 2.68 6.15 -12.83
C THR A 102 3.67 6.35 -13.98
N ASP A 103 3.78 7.59 -14.45
CA ASP A 103 4.81 8.00 -15.41
C ASP A 103 6.17 8.25 -14.72
N PRO A 104 7.30 8.27 -15.45
CA PRO A 104 8.63 8.47 -14.84
C PRO A 104 8.83 9.80 -14.10
N GLU A 105 7.94 10.78 -14.26
CA GLU A 105 7.96 12.06 -13.56
C GLU A 105 7.06 12.09 -12.31
N LEU A 106 6.31 11.01 -12.00
CA LEU A 106 5.36 10.91 -10.88
C LEU A 106 4.29 12.01 -10.89
N LEU A 107 3.71 12.27 -12.07
CA LEU A 107 2.73 13.35 -12.30
C LEU A 107 1.31 12.85 -12.48
N GLU A 108 1.12 11.64 -13.01
CA GLU A 108 -0.21 11.07 -13.26
C GLU A 108 -0.23 9.53 -13.21
N VAL A 109 -1.43 8.97 -13.07
CA VAL A 109 -1.67 7.52 -13.17
C VAL A 109 -1.90 7.13 -14.63
N LYS A 110 -1.11 6.16 -15.11
CA LYS A 110 -1.20 5.57 -16.45
C LYS A 110 -1.79 4.16 -16.37
N SER A 111 -2.29 3.63 -17.48
CA SER A 111 -2.78 2.24 -17.55
C SER A 111 -2.22 1.47 -18.74
N ALA A 112 -2.05 0.16 -18.56
CA ALA A 112 -1.71 -0.80 -19.59
C ALA A 112 -2.50 -2.10 -19.41
N THR A 113 -2.64 -2.88 -20.47
CA THR A 113 -3.30 -4.19 -20.41
C THR A 113 -2.23 -5.25 -20.16
N GLN A 114 -2.43 -6.08 -19.13
CA GLN A 114 -1.60 -7.26 -18.85
C GLN A 114 -2.45 -8.53 -18.85
N THR A 115 -1.90 -9.62 -19.36
CA THR A 115 -2.50 -10.96 -19.24
C THR A 115 -2.05 -11.58 -17.91
N ILE A 116 -2.99 -11.89 -17.02
CA ILE A 116 -2.73 -12.64 -15.79
C ILE A 116 -3.11 -14.12 -15.94
N SER A 117 -2.33 -15.00 -15.33
CA SER A 117 -2.60 -16.44 -15.26
C SER A 117 -2.96 -16.87 -13.84
N TYR A 118 -4.03 -17.66 -13.66
CA TYR A 118 -4.55 -18.07 -12.36
C TYR A 118 -5.23 -19.44 -12.43
N LYS A 119 -5.60 -20.05 -11.29
CA LYS A 119 -6.20 -21.41 -11.25
C LYS A 119 -7.60 -21.43 -10.64
N ALA A 120 -7.71 -20.99 -9.39
CA ALA A 120 -9.00 -20.76 -8.74
C ALA A 120 -9.47 -19.32 -8.99
N ASP A 121 -10.77 -19.07 -9.05
CA ASP A 121 -11.29 -17.76 -9.45
C ASP A 121 -10.97 -16.63 -8.44
N TRP A 122 -10.70 -16.96 -7.17
CA TRP A 122 -10.16 -16.03 -6.18
C TRP A 122 -8.68 -15.67 -6.43
N SER A 123 -7.88 -16.61 -6.98
CA SER A 123 -6.43 -16.41 -7.19
C SER A 123 -6.10 -15.40 -8.29
N LYS A 124 -7.10 -14.94 -9.06
CA LYS A 124 -6.94 -13.83 -10.01
C LYS A 124 -6.63 -12.50 -9.32
N TYR A 125 -7.09 -12.28 -8.08
CA TYR A 125 -6.83 -11.04 -7.35
C TYR A 125 -5.39 -10.97 -6.83
N GLU A 126 -4.82 -12.12 -6.41
CA GLU A 126 -3.38 -12.25 -6.15
C GLU A 126 -2.56 -11.98 -7.40
N ALA A 127 -2.98 -12.51 -8.56
CA ALA A 127 -2.31 -12.26 -9.83
C ALA A 127 -2.44 -10.79 -10.28
N ALA A 128 -3.58 -10.14 -10.05
CA ALA A 128 -3.80 -8.72 -10.34
C ALA A 128 -2.97 -7.81 -9.42
N PHE A 129 -2.80 -8.15 -8.14
CA PHE A 129 -1.86 -7.44 -7.27
C PHE A 129 -0.41 -7.58 -7.76
N LYS A 130 0.04 -8.80 -8.11
CA LYS A 130 1.38 -9.00 -8.66
C LYS A 130 1.60 -8.28 -9.99
N ALA A 131 0.55 -8.10 -10.79
CA ALA A 131 0.60 -7.31 -12.01
C ALA A 131 0.93 -5.82 -11.74
N LEU A 132 0.47 -5.24 -10.62
CA LEU A 132 0.85 -3.88 -10.19
C LEU A 132 2.33 -3.73 -9.82
N GLN A 133 3.03 -4.84 -9.58
CA GLN A 133 4.43 -4.86 -9.14
C GLN A 133 5.43 -4.91 -10.30
N HIS A 134 4.99 -5.25 -11.51
CA HIS A 134 5.84 -5.40 -12.70
C HIS A 134 5.34 -4.60 -13.90
N SER A 135 6.27 -4.16 -14.75
CA SER A 135 6.03 -3.47 -16.02
C SER A 135 7.12 -3.80 -17.03
N ASP A 136 6.72 -4.12 -18.26
CA ASP A 136 7.63 -4.31 -19.41
C ASP A 136 7.98 -2.99 -20.13
N SER A 137 7.58 -1.83 -19.59
CA SER A 137 7.77 -0.51 -20.23
C SER A 137 8.47 0.49 -19.31
N GLU A 138 9.54 1.14 -19.83
CA GLU A 138 10.23 2.25 -19.17
C GLU A 138 9.34 3.51 -19.02
N GLU A 139 8.21 3.59 -19.74
CA GLU A 139 7.23 4.68 -19.63
C GLU A 139 6.16 4.43 -18.55
N LEU A 140 6.17 3.27 -17.89
CA LEU A 140 5.16 2.85 -16.90
C LEU A 140 5.85 2.30 -15.65
N VAL A 141 5.92 3.12 -14.60
CA VAL A 141 6.63 2.79 -13.35
C VAL A 141 5.68 2.09 -12.37
N PRO A 142 6.04 0.88 -11.88
CA PRO A 142 5.34 0.22 -10.78
C PRO A 142 5.37 1.06 -9.50
N LEU A 143 4.19 1.29 -8.93
CA LEU A 143 4.03 1.97 -7.64
C LEU A 143 4.16 1.00 -6.46
N TRP A 144 3.99 -0.31 -6.71
CA TRP A 144 4.05 -1.37 -5.71
C TRP A 144 5.37 -2.14 -5.87
N SER A 145 6.28 -2.07 -4.90
CA SER A 145 7.55 -2.81 -4.94
C SER A 145 7.32 -4.32 -4.84
N GLU A 146 8.15 -5.14 -5.50
CA GLU A 146 8.20 -6.60 -5.30
C GLU A 146 8.51 -7.00 -3.84
N GLU A 147 9.12 -6.10 -3.05
CA GLU A 147 9.35 -6.32 -1.61
C GLU A 147 8.05 -6.30 -0.78
N ILE A 148 6.96 -5.73 -1.32
CA ILE A 148 5.63 -5.77 -0.69
C ILE A 148 5.00 -7.13 -0.99
N THR A 149 4.67 -7.89 0.05
CA THR A 149 4.22 -9.29 -0.10
C THR A 149 2.84 -9.49 0.52
N ILE A 150 2.00 -10.32 -0.10
CA ILE A 150 0.70 -10.67 0.45
C ILE A 150 0.91 -11.63 1.61
N ASN A 151 0.52 -11.21 2.82
CA ASN A 151 0.41 -12.07 4.00
C ASN A 151 -0.83 -12.98 3.89
N LYS A 152 -1.96 -12.39 3.45
CA LYS A 152 -3.26 -13.05 3.37
C LYS A 152 -4.14 -12.41 2.29
N LEU A 153 -4.91 -13.23 1.59
CA LEU A 153 -5.98 -12.79 0.68
C LEU A 153 -7.25 -13.58 1.01
N GLU A 154 -8.33 -12.87 1.32
CA GLU A 154 -9.67 -13.44 1.49
C GLU A 154 -10.67 -12.76 0.56
N VAL A 155 -11.70 -13.51 0.17
CA VAL A 155 -12.79 -13.04 -0.71
C VAL A 155 -14.10 -13.59 -0.15
N ASP A 156 -15.00 -12.72 0.31
CA ASP A 156 -16.32 -13.09 0.81
C ASP A 156 -17.41 -12.19 0.23
N GLY A 157 -18.33 -12.78 -0.54
CA GLY A 157 -19.50 -12.09 -1.09
C GLY A 157 -19.22 -10.89 -2.02
N GLY A 158 -18.00 -10.74 -2.54
CA GLY A 158 -17.57 -9.56 -3.32
C GLY A 158 -16.74 -8.55 -2.53
N ASN A 159 -16.58 -8.75 -1.23
CA ASN A 159 -15.61 -8.04 -0.39
C ASN A 159 -14.27 -8.77 -0.46
N ILE A 160 -13.19 -8.01 -0.70
CA ILE A 160 -11.82 -8.54 -0.67
C ILE A 160 -11.13 -8.02 0.59
N THR A 161 -10.40 -8.90 1.29
CA THR A 161 -9.44 -8.49 2.33
C THR A 161 -8.04 -8.84 1.87
N LEU A 162 -7.21 -7.82 1.69
CA LEU A 162 -5.82 -7.92 1.26
C LEU A 162 -4.92 -7.48 2.42
N ASP A 163 -4.24 -8.44 3.06
CA ASP A 163 -3.24 -8.18 4.11
C ASP A 163 -1.86 -8.20 3.48
N LEU A 164 -1.16 -7.07 3.58
CA LEU A 164 0.16 -6.86 3.02
C LEU A 164 1.22 -6.73 4.11
N LYS A 165 2.38 -7.30 3.84
CA LYS A 165 3.62 -6.95 4.51
C LYS A 165 4.34 -5.89 3.69
N ILE A 166 4.44 -4.69 4.27
CA ILE A 166 5.13 -3.55 3.67
C ILE A 166 6.48 -3.39 4.38
N PRO A 167 7.63 -3.39 3.68
CA PRO A 167 8.92 -3.21 4.32
C PRO A 167 9.12 -1.75 4.71
N ALA A 168 9.89 -1.48 5.77
CA ALA A 168 10.20 -0.11 6.21
C ALA A 168 11.07 0.69 5.21
N THR A 169 11.52 0.07 4.11
CA THR A 169 12.15 0.69 2.94
C THR A 169 11.16 1.26 1.94
N ALA A 170 9.90 0.83 1.95
CA ALA A 170 8.87 1.33 1.06
C ALA A 170 8.42 2.73 1.51
N ASN A 171 8.74 3.74 0.69
CA ASN A 171 8.27 5.10 0.86
C ASN A 171 8.10 5.76 -0.51
N LEU A 172 6.90 6.27 -0.79
CA LEU A 172 6.53 6.89 -2.07
C LEU A 172 6.26 8.40 -1.95
N GLY A 173 6.42 8.96 -0.74
CA GLY A 173 5.85 10.27 -0.39
C GLY A 173 4.32 10.31 -0.53
N SER A 174 3.73 11.50 -0.34
CA SER A 174 2.27 11.66 -0.42
C SER A 174 1.68 11.35 -1.79
N SER A 175 2.26 11.90 -2.86
CA SER A 175 1.69 11.75 -4.21
C SER A 175 1.79 10.32 -4.73
N GLY A 176 2.92 9.65 -4.50
CA GLY A 176 3.10 8.25 -4.91
C GLY A 176 2.27 7.28 -4.05
N GLU A 177 2.05 7.58 -2.76
CA GLU A 177 1.12 6.81 -1.93
C GLU A 177 -0.32 6.96 -2.42
N SER A 178 -0.77 8.18 -2.77
CA SER A 178 -2.10 8.39 -3.39
C SER A 178 -2.24 7.63 -4.69
N PHE A 179 -1.25 7.72 -5.59
CA PHE A 179 -1.27 6.99 -6.86
C PHE A 179 -1.22 5.47 -6.67
N ALA A 180 -0.52 4.95 -5.67
CA ALA A 180 -0.50 3.52 -5.35
C ALA A 180 -1.90 3.03 -4.95
N ILE A 181 -2.60 3.79 -4.11
CA ILE A 181 -3.99 3.53 -3.70
C ILE A 181 -4.94 3.64 -4.90
N ASP A 182 -4.86 4.69 -5.71
CA ASP A 182 -5.68 4.88 -6.91
C ASP A 182 -5.46 3.76 -7.95
N ALA A 183 -4.22 3.31 -8.13
CA ALA A 183 -3.88 2.21 -9.01
C ALA A 183 -4.42 0.87 -8.49
N LEU A 184 -4.40 0.65 -7.17
CA LEU A 184 -4.98 -0.52 -6.52
C LEU A 184 -6.51 -0.51 -6.63
N LYS A 185 -7.19 0.59 -6.28
CA LYS A 185 -8.65 0.76 -6.42
C LYS A 185 -9.08 0.47 -7.86
N GLN A 186 -8.45 1.10 -8.86
CA GLN A 186 -8.81 0.89 -10.27
C GLN A 186 -8.53 -0.54 -10.77
N THR A 187 -7.44 -1.17 -10.32
CA THR A 187 -7.10 -2.56 -10.71
C THR A 187 -8.04 -3.59 -10.05
N PHE A 188 -8.56 -3.33 -8.84
CA PHE A 188 -9.45 -4.26 -8.16
C PHE A 188 -10.93 -4.05 -8.54
N PHE A 189 -11.39 -2.80 -8.66
CA PHE A 189 -12.79 -2.51 -9.04
C PHE A 189 -13.08 -2.68 -10.54
N GLN A 190 -12.11 -3.02 -11.39
CA GLN A 190 -12.40 -3.46 -12.76
C GLN A 190 -13.22 -4.77 -12.80
N PHE A 191 -13.10 -5.59 -11.76
CA PHE A 191 -13.89 -6.80 -11.59
C PHE A 191 -15.30 -6.38 -11.12
N GLU A 192 -16.34 -6.74 -11.88
CA GLU A 192 -17.72 -6.31 -11.60
C GLU A 192 -18.26 -6.91 -10.30
N GLU A 193 -17.74 -8.07 -9.88
CA GLU A 193 -18.12 -8.73 -8.63
C GLU A 193 -17.40 -8.19 -7.38
N VAL A 194 -16.50 -7.21 -7.51
CA VAL A 194 -15.78 -6.61 -6.37
C VAL A 194 -16.52 -5.35 -5.91
N GLU A 195 -17.07 -5.42 -4.70
CA GLU A 195 -17.85 -4.35 -4.07
C GLU A 195 -17.02 -3.52 -3.09
N SER A 196 -16.06 -4.14 -2.38
CA SER A 196 -15.17 -3.45 -1.44
C SER A 196 -13.76 -4.09 -1.38
N LEU A 197 -12.78 -3.30 -0.94
CA LEU A 197 -11.40 -3.72 -0.71
C LEU A 197 -10.90 -3.25 0.66
N GLU A 198 -10.88 -4.15 1.63
CA GLU A 198 -10.22 -3.96 2.93
C GLU A 198 -8.71 -4.18 2.77
N LEU A 199 -7.90 -3.22 3.22
CA LEU A 199 -6.44 -3.25 3.07
C LEU A 199 -5.77 -3.18 4.44
N LEU A 200 -5.09 -4.26 4.82
CA LEU A 200 -4.41 -4.42 6.11
C LEU A 200 -2.89 -4.39 5.94
N VAL A 201 -2.17 -3.97 6.98
CA VAL A 201 -0.70 -4.07 7.04
C VAL A 201 -0.28 -4.91 8.25
N ASP A 202 0.35 -6.05 7.99
CA ASP A 202 0.68 -7.08 8.97
C ASP A 202 -0.51 -7.46 9.90
N GLY A 203 -1.69 -7.60 9.29
CA GLY A 203 -2.95 -7.98 9.94
C GLY A 203 -3.71 -6.85 10.65
N GLU A 204 -3.20 -5.62 10.66
CA GLU A 204 -3.84 -4.47 11.31
C GLU A 204 -4.40 -3.46 10.28
N GLN A 205 -5.55 -2.86 10.61
CA GLN A 205 -6.02 -1.64 9.94
C GLN A 205 -5.09 -0.48 10.33
N LYS A 206 -4.58 0.25 9.34
CA LYS A 206 -3.68 1.39 9.55
C LYS A 206 -4.33 2.64 8.99
N GLU A 207 -4.23 3.76 9.70
CA GLU A 207 -4.65 5.07 9.19
C GLU A 207 -3.98 5.41 7.83
N SER A 208 -2.81 4.84 7.53
CA SER A 208 -2.05 5.10 6.30
C SER A 208 -1.11 3.93 5.93
N LEU A 209 -0.71 3.77 4.66
CA LEU A 209 0.24 2.73 4.22
C LEU A 209 1.69 3.13 4.50
N MET A 210 2.02 4.39 4.25
CA MET A 210 3.39 4.95 4.34
C MET A 210 3.43 6.27 5.12
N GLY A 211 2.29 6.76 5.63
CA GLY A 211 2.20 7.85 6.60
C GLY A 211 1.77 9.21 6.02
N HIS A 212 1.22 9.26 4.80
CA HIS A 212 0.84 10.52 4.16
C HIS A 212 -0.62 10.58 3.70
N VAL A 213 -1.27 9.44 3.47
CA VAL A 213 -2.62 9.33 2.89
C VAL A 213 -3.51 8.50 3.80
N GLU A 214 -4.69 9.02 4.14
CA GLU A 214 -5.70 8.32 4.94
C GLU A 214 -6.29 7.13 4.17
N LEU A 215 -6.40 5.96 4.80
CA LEU A 215 -7.07 4.79 4.22
C LEU A 215 -8.57 4.74 4.55
N GLU A 216 -9.38 4.44 3.53
CA GLU A 216 -10.79 4.08 3.69
C GLU A 216 -10.88 2.59 4.10
N HIS A 217 -11.64 2.27 5.15
CA HIS A 217 -11.76 0.91 5.70
C HIS A 217 -13.23 0.43 5.70
N PRO A 218 -13.64 -0.45 4.77
CA PRO A 218 -12.92 -0.85 3.55
C PRO A 218 -12.98 0.23 2.46
N MET A 219 -12.06 0.21 1.51
CA MET A 219 -12.18 1.06 0.31
C MET A 219 -13.41 0.65 -0.50
N THR A 220 -14.11 1.64 -1.05
CA THR A 220 -15.26 1.44 -1.95
C THR A 220 -14.97 1.97 -3.36
N ARG A 221 -15.90 1.75 -4.30
CA ARG A 221 -15.74 2.05 -5.74
C ARG A 221 -15.82 3.55 -6.08
N GLU A 222 -16.33 4.39 -5.17
CA GLU A 222 -16.50 5.84 -5.38
C GLU A 222 -15.27 6.67 -4.90
#